data_AF-A0A3D0REZ3-F1
#
_entry.id   AF-A0A3D0REZ3-F1
#
_cell.length_a   1.000
_cell.length_b   1.000
_cell.length_c   1.000
_cell.angle_alpha   90.00
_cell.angle_beta   90.00
_cell.angle_gamma   90.00
#
_symmetry.space_group_name_H-M   'P 1'
#
loop_
_entity.id
_entity.type
_entity.pdbx_description
1 polymer ?
#
loop_
_entity_poly.entity_id
_entity_poly.type
_entity_poly.pdbx_seq_one_letter_code
_entity_poly.pdbx_strand_id
1 'polypeptide(L)'
;MTSELDRDILVTAPPDAGGVRIDRFLATALEDNAALDAPLSRTRIKALIQSGGLFEAGAPQIDPSATVRADIEYRLVLPPVRDA
;
A
#
# COMPACT_ATOMS: atom_id res chain seq x y z
N MET A 1 -7.63 -26.81 -2.46
CA MET A 1 -8.37 -25.82 -1.65
C MET A 1 -7.31 -24.98 -0.95
N THR A 2 -6.57 -24.19 -1.74
CA THR A 2 -5.42 -23.45 -1.23
C THR A 2 -5.94 -22.09 -0.84
N SER A 3 -6.04 -21.85 0.47
CA SER A 3 -6.42 -20.55 1.02
C SER A 3 -5.30 -19.56 0.68
N GLU A 4 -5.41 -18.93 -0.47
CA GLU A 4 -4.62 -17.77 -0.83
C GLU A 4 -5.18 -16.58 -0.03
N LEU A 5 -4.69 -16.42 1.21
CA LEU A 5 -5.14 -15.36 2.10
C LEU A 5 -4.57 -14.01 1.64
N ASP A 6 -5.40 -12.98 1.67
CA ASP A 6 -4.95 -11.60 1.49
C ASP A 6 -3.84 -11.28 2.52
N ARG A 7 -2.75 -10.67 2.06
CA ARG A 7 -1.62 -10.29 2.91
C ARG A 7 -1.75 -8.82 3.28
N ASP A 8 -1.87 -8.52 4.57
CA ASP A 8 -1.83 -7.16 5.08
C ASP A 8 -0.38 -6.67 5.23
N ILE A 9 -0.07 -5.52 4.65
CA ILE A 9 1.21 -4.82 4.88
C ILE A 9 0.93 -3.50 5.58
N LEU A 10 1.62 -3.29 6.70
CA LEU A 10 1.55 -2.07 7.49
C LEU A 10 2.76 -1.18 7.17
N VAL A 11 2.49 0.09 6.89
CA VAL A 11 3.51 1.10 6.59
C VAL A 11 3.22 2.33 7.42
N THR A 12 4.12 2.66 8.34
CA THR A 12 4.05 3.90 9.12
C THR A 12 4.66 5.04 8.33
N ALA A 13 3.90 6.12 8.10
CA ALA A 13 4.40 7.32 7.46
C ALA A 13 5.30 8.12 8.41
N PRO A 14 6.59 8.36 8.08
CA PRO A 14 7.46 9.18 8.91
C PRO A 14 6.98 10.64 8.93
N PRO A 15 7.42 11.45 9.91
CA PRO A 15 7.01 12.86 10.05
C PRO A 15 7.27 13.71 8.80
N ASP A 16 8.29 13.37 8.01
CA ASP A 16 8.69 14.10 6.80
C ASP A 16 7.96 13.63 5.52
N ALA A 17 7.17 12.54 5.59
CA ALA A 17 6.42 12.05 4.43
C ALA A 17 5.15 12.87 4.14
N GLY A 18 4.79 13.83 4.98
CA GLY A 18 3.64 14.69 4.76
C GLY A 18 3.75 15.46 3.44
N GLY A 19 2.66 15.54 2.67
CA GLY A 19 2.64 16.34 1.44
C GLY A 19 3.00 15.57 0.16
N VAL A 20 3.57 14.37 0.26
CA VAL A 20 3.83 13.53 -0.93
C VAL A 20 2.58 12.76 -1.33
N ARG A 21 2.52 12.31 -2.58
CA ARG A 21 1.43 11.44 -3.07
C ARG A 21 1.53 10.04 -2.46
N ILE A 22 0.40 9.48 -2.03
CA ILE A 22 0.30 8.15 -1.43
C ILE A 22 0.92 7.06 -2.32
N ASP A 23 0.63 7.06 -3.63
CA ASP A 23 1.18 6.06 -4.55
C ASP A 23 2.71 6.07 -4.59
N ARG A 24 3.30 7.27 -4.52
CA ARG A 24 4.75 7.46 -4.53
C ARG A 24 5.36 7.04 -3.19
N PHE A 25 4.75 7.45 -2.09
CA PHE A 25 5.19 7.07 -0.75
C PHE A 25 5.21 5.56 -0.57
N LEU A 26 4.11 4.88 -0.90
CA LEU A 26 4.02 3.42 -0.77
C LEU A 26 5.04 2.72 -1.66
N ALA A 27 5.27 3.19 -2.90
CA ALA A 27 6.27 2.60 -3.78
C ALA A 27 7.69 2.67 -3.18
N THR A 28 8.05 3.82 -2.60
CA THR A 28 9.34 4.00 -1.95
C THR A 28 9.43 3.22 -0.63
N ALA A 29 8.39 3.24 0.20
CA ALA A 29 8.37 2.56 1.50
C ALA A 29 8.34 1.02 1.37
N LEU A 30 7.84 0.51 0.25
CA LEU A 30 7.72 -0.92 -0.03
C LEU A 30 8.82 -1.47 -0.94
N GLU A 31 9.78 -0.64 -1.36
CA GLU A 31 10.85 -1.05 -2.28
C GLU A 31 11.68 -2.22 -1.70
N ASP A 32 12.03 -2.15 -0.42
CA ASP A 32 12.84 -3.16 0.29
C ASP A 32 12.07 -3.84 1.44
N ASN A 33 10.74 -3.92 1.35
CA ASN A 33 9.94 -4.48 2.44
C ASN A 33 10.04 -6.01 2.50
N ALA A 34 10.52 -6.54 3.63
CA ALA A 34 10.74 -7.98 3.83
C ALA A 34 9.47 -8.84 3.79
N ALA A 35 8.27 -8.26 3.89
CA ALA A 35 7.00 -8.97 3.72
C ALA A 35 6.63 -9.21 2.24
N LEU A 36 7.38 -8.62 1.31
CA LEU A 36 7.21 -8.79 -0.13
C LEU A 36 8.32 -9.67 -0.70
N ASP A 37 7.93 -10.60 -1.55
CA ASP A 37 8.87 -11.43 -2.33
C ASP A 37 9.56 -10.61 -3.43
N ALA A 38 8.93 -9.52 -3.88
CA ALA A 38 9.47 -8.56 -4.84
C ALA A 38 8.88 -7.15 -4.64
N PRO A 39 9.61 -6.08 -5.02
CA PRO A 39 9.11 -4.71 -4.93
C PRO A 39 7.80 -4.52 -5.70
N LEU A 40 6.86 -3.76 -5.12
CA LEU A 40 5.62 -3.43 -5.82
C LEU A 40 5.80 -2.27 -6.80
N SER A 41 5.53 -2.53 -8.08
CA SER A 41 5.47 -1.49 -9.09
C SER A 41 4.41 -0.43 -8.77
N ARG A 42 4.69 0.84 -9.09
CA ARG A 42 3.73 1.95 -8.91
C ARG A 42 2.36 1.70 -9.55
N THR A 43 2.33 1.06 -10.72
CA THR A 43 1.08 0.68 -11.40
C THR A 43 0.26 -0.32 -10.58
N ARG A 44 0.94 -1.27 -9.90
CA ARG A 44 0.31 -2.27 -9.03
C ARG A 44 -0.28 -1.58 -7.80
N ILE A 45 0.51 -0.74 -7.14
CA ILE A 45 0.05 0.06 -5.98
C ILE A 45 -1.16 0.90 -6.35
N LYS A 46 -1.11 1.61 -7.48
CA LYS A 46 -2.24 2.40 -7.99
C LYS A 46 -3.51 1.54 -8.13
N ALA A 47 -3.40 0.36 -8.73
CA ALA A 47 -4.53 -0.53 -8.91
C ALA A 47 -5.10 -1.01 -7.56
N LEU A 48 -4.25 -1.36 -6.60
CA LEU A 48 -4.65 -1.78 -5.25
C LEU A 48 -5.38 -0.68 -4.49
N ILE A 49 -4.90 0.55 -4.60
CA ILE A 49 -5.58 1.71 -3.98
C ILE A 49 -6.96 1.90 -4.63
N GLN A 50 -7.01 1.94 -5.96
CA GLN A 50 -8.27 2.12 -6.71
C GLN A 50 -9.27 0.99 -6.49
N SER A 51 -8.80 -0.22 -6.17
CA SER A 51 -9.68 -1.35 -5.79
C SER A 51 -10.13 -1.32 -4.33
N GLY A 52 -9.73 -0.32 -3.53
CA GLY A 52 -10.09 -0.21 -2.12
C GLY A 52 -9.24 -1.05 -1.17
N GLY A 53 -8.04 -1.45 -1.60
CA GLY A 53 -7.11 -2.24 -0.79
C GLY A 53 -6.28 -1.42 0.19
N LEU A 54 -6.36 -0.08 0.19
CA LEU A 54 -5.61 0.77 1.10
C LEU A 54 -6.52 1.34 2.20
N PHE A 55 -6.03 1.31 3.44
CA PHE A 55 -6.67 1.93 4.59
C PHE A 55 -5.71 2.91 5.27
N GLU A 56 -6.16 4.15 5.44
CA GLU A 56 -5.49 5.20 6.18
C GLU A 56 -6.08 5.27 7.59
N ALA A 57 -5.31 4.92 8.63
CA ALA A 57 -5.78 4.92 10.02
C ALA A 57 -7.15 4.21 10.20
N GLY A 58 -7.39 3.15 9.42
CA GLY A 58 -8.64 2.38 9.40
C GLY A 58 -9.72 2.87 8.42
N ALA A 59 -9.59 4.05 7.82
CA ALA A 59 -10.51 4.54 6.79
C ALA A 59 -10.05 4.10 5.38
N PRO A 60 -10.93 3.54 4.52
CA PRO A 60 -10.53 3.17 3.17
C PRO A 60 -10.11 4.39 2.36
N GLN A 61 -8.97 4.30 1.68
CA GLN A 61 -8.43 5.32 0.80
C GLN A 61 -8.36 4.74 -0.62
N ILE A 62 -9.09 5.37 -1.55
CA ILE A 62 -9.20 4.93 -2.96
C ILE A 62 -8.54 5.88 -3.95
N ASP A 63 -8.07 7.04 -3.49
CA ASP A 63 -7.35 7.99 -4.34
C ASP A 63 -5.82 7.79 -4.20
N PRO A 64 -5.13 7.24 -5.22
CA PRO A 64 -3.69 7.08 -5.20
C PRO A 64 -2.93 8.41 -5.24
N SER A 65 -3.57 9.49 -5.70
CA SER A 65 -2.97 10.82 -5.79
C SER A 65 -3.19 11.66 -4.54
N ALA A 66 -3.96 11.15 -3.57
CA ALA A 66 -4.15 11.81 -2.30
C ALA A 66 -2.81 12.01 -1.58
N THR A 67 -2.80 12.99 -0.69
CA THR A 67 -1.63 13.38 0.08
C THR A 67 -1.45 12.48 1.28
N VAL A 68 -0.21 12.02 1.51
CA VAL A 68 0.16 11.27 2.71
C VAL A 68 0.04 12.17 3.92
N ARG A 69 -0.55 11.62 4.98
CA ARG A 69 -0.52 12.20 6.31
C ARG A 69 0.64 11.57 7.05
N ALA A 70 1.46 12.41 7.65
CA ALA A 70 2.59 11.98 8.44
C ALA A 70 2.14 11.42 9.79
N ASP A 71 2.97 10.58 10.41
CA ASP A 71 2.77 10.02 11.75
C ASP A 71 1.48 9.19 11.90
N ILE A 72 1.07 8.54 10.80
CA ILE A 72 -0.05 7.59 10.80
C ILE A 72 0.33 6.29 10.11
N GLU A 73 -0.45 5.25 10.38
CA GLU A 73 -0.30 3.94 9.77
C GLU A 73 -1.20 3.77 8.55
N TYR A 74 -0.60 3.26 7.48
CA TYR A 74 -1.28 2.81 6.27
C TYR A 74 -1.28 1.29 6.22
N ARG A 75 -2.46 0.69 6.04
CA ARG A 75 -2.61 -0.74 5.80
C ARG A 75 -2.93 -0.99 4.34
N LEU A 76 -2.05 -1.68 3.64
CA LEU A 76 -2.25 -2.13 2.26
C LEU A 76 -2.56 -3.62 2.25
N VAL A 77 -3.75 -3.96 1.74
CA VAL A 77 -4.18 -5.34 1.52
C VAL A 77 -3.70 -5.78 0.14
N LEU A 78 -2.84 -6.79 0.13
CA LEU A 78 -2.37 -7.43 -1.10
C LEU A 78 -3.16 -8.70 -1.35
N PRO A 79 -3.96 -8.74 -2.43
CA PRO A 79 -4.56 -9.96 -2.86
C PRO A 79 -3.47 -10.92 -3.35
N PRO A 80 -3.72 -12.22 -3.25
CA PRO A 80 -2.80 -13.21 -3.76
C PRO A 80 -2.54 -13.02 -5.25
N VAL A 81 -1.31 -13.33 -5.67
CA VAL A 81 -0.93 -13.28 -7.07
C VAL A 81 -1.62 -14.43 -7.79
N ARG A 82 -2.77 -14.15 -8.40
CA ARG A 82 -3.33 -15.03 -9.42
C ARG A 82 -2.51 -14.84 -10.69
N ASP A 83 -1.56 -15.73 -10.93
CA ASP A 83 -1.03 -15.94 -12.28
C ASP A 83 -2.23 -16.20 -13.21
N ALA A 84 -2.36 -15.38 -14.25
CA ALA A 84 -3.43 -15.47 -15.24
C ALA A 84 -3.00 -16.33 -16.43
#